data_AF-A0A7K4GTT0-F1
#
_entry.id   AF-A0A7K4GTT0-F1
#
_cell.length_a   1.000
_cell.length_b   1.000
_cell.length_c   1.000
_cell.angle_alpha   90.00
_cell.angle_beta   90.00
_cell.angle_gamma   90.00
#
_symmetry.space_group_name_H-M   'P 1'
#
loop_
_entity.id
_entity.type
_entity.pdbx_description
1 polymer ?
#
loop_
_entity_poly.entity_id
_entity_poly.type
_entity_poly.pdbx_seq_one_letter_code
_entity_poly.pdbx_strand_id
1 'polypeptide(L)' 'MTSKKKKSIGEYEVINFPKDRKMVIDIMEQGIKKHYIKGLVEFDVTNGRKLLKEYKVKKGVSLSFTGWI' A
#
# COMPACT_ATOMS: atom_id res chain seq x y z
N MET A 1 -6.11 -20.22 -27.06
CA MET A 1 -6.53 -20.81 -25.77
C MET A 1 -7.81 -20.11 -25.32
N THR A 2 -8.95 -20.75 -25.53
CA THR A 2 -10.27 -20.20 -25.18
C THR A 2 -10.49 -20.30 -23.66
N SER A 3 -10.50 -19.15 -22.99
CA SER A 3 -10.81 -19.03 -21.56
C SER A 3 -12.22 -19.56 -21.30
N LYS A 4 -12.32 -20.67 -20.56
CA LYS A 4 -13.58 -21.27 -20.12
C LYS A 4 -14.27 -20.30 -19.14
N LYS A 5 -15.37 -19.67 -19.55
CA LYS A 5 -16.14 -18.72 -18.72
C LYS A 5 -16.66 -19.46 -17.48
N LYS A 6 -16.18 -19.09 -16.28
CA LYS A 6 -16.70 -19.59 -15.01
C LYS A 6 -18.17 -19.15 -14.87
N LYS A 7 -19.07 -20.06 -14.50
CA LYS A 7 -20.50 -19.75 -14.28
C LYS A 7 -20.60 -18.75 -13.12
N SER A 8 -21.05 -17.53 -13.37
CA SER A 8 -21.25 -16.53 -12.32
C SER A 8 -22.50 -16.86 -11.51
N ILE A 9 -22.45 -16.62 -10.20
CA ILE A 9 -23.55 -16.86 -9.25
C ILE A 9 -24.46 -15.63 -9.06
N GLY A 10 -24.23 -14.55 -9.83
CA GLY A 10 -24.99 -13.31 -9.73
C GLY A 10 -24.60 -12.30 -10.81
N GLU A 11 -25.22 -11.12 -10.75
CA GLU A 11 -24.89 -9.96 -11.57
C GLU A 11 -23.50 -9.42 -11.20
N TYR A 12 -22.74 -9.03 -12.22
CA TYR A 12 -21.41 -8.45 -12.04
C TYR A 12 -21.07 -7.52 -13.20
N GLU A 13 -20.16 -6.60 -12.93
CA GLU A 13 -19.52 -5.76 -13.93
C GLU A 13 -18.04 -6.13 -14.06
N VAL A 14 -17.54 -6.15 -15.30
CA VAL A 14 -16.12 -6.34 -15.57
C VAL A 14 -15.49 -4.97 -15.82
N ILE A 15 -14.63 -4.54 -14.90
CA ILE A 15 -13.85 -3.31 -15.05
C ILE A 15 -12.44 -3.66 -15.52
N ASN A 16 -12.06 -3.11 -16.67
CA ASN A 16 -10.71 -3.28 -17.20
C ASN A 16 -9.72 -2.44 -16.39
N PHE A 17 -8.59 -3.04 -16.02
CA PHE A 17 -7.51 -2.27 -15.41
C PHE A 17 -6.93 -1.23 -16.38
N PRO A 18 -6.72 0.02 -15.93
CA PRO A 18 -5.96 1.02 -16.66
C PRO A 18 -4.56 0.51 -17.00
N LYS A 19 -3.93 1.07 -18.05
CA LYS A 19 -2.59 0.64 -18.49
C LYS A 19 -1.55 0.71 -17.36
N ASP A 20 -1.57 1.79 -16.58
CA ASP A 20 -0.63 1.99 -15.47
C ASP A 20 -0.79 0.94 -14.37
N ARG A 21 -2.01 0.44 -14.15
CA ARG A 21 -2.27 -0.64 -13.19
C ARG A 21 -1.65 -1.96 -13.65
N LYS A 22 -1.68 -2.25 -14.96
CA LYS A 22 -1.06 -3.46 -15.51
C LYS A 22 0.46 -3.44 -15.30
N MET A 23 1.10 -2.30 -15.55
CA MET A 23 2.53 -2.11 -15.26
C MET A 23 2.86 -2.38 -13.78
N VAL A 24 2.05 -1.87 -12.85
CA VAL A 24 2.24 -2.14 -11.41
C VAL A 24 2.12 -3.65 -11.11
N ILE A 25 1.15 -4.34 -11.70
CA ILE A 25 0.98 -5.79 -11.53
C ILE A 25 2.23 -6.52 -12.02
N ASP A 26 2.70 -6.22 -13.24
CA ASP A 26 3.88 -6.86 -13.82
C ASP A 26 5.12 -6.69 -12.93
N ILE A 27 5.33 -5.48 -12.39
CA ILE A 27 6.46 -5.18 -11.49
C ILE A 27 6.35 -6.00 -10.19
N MET A 28 5.15 -6.09 -9.60
CA MET A 28 4.94 -6.87 -8.37
C MET A 28 5.12 -8.37 -8.60
N GLU A 29 4.64 -8.90 -9.73
CA GLU A 29 4.81 -10.31 -10.11
C GLU A 29 6.28 -10.70 -10.30
N GLN A 30 7.12 -9.79 -10.79
CA GLN A 30 8.56 -10.04 -10.83
C GLN A 30 9.23 -9.83 -9.47
N GLY A 31 8.78 -8.85 -8.70
CA GLY A 31 9.32 -8.53 -7.38
C GLY A 31 9.23 -9.71 -6.41
N ILE A 32 8.08 -10.40 -6.37
CA ILE A 32 7.84 -11.52 -5.44
C ILE A 32 8.74 -12.74 -5.70
N LYS A 33 9.29 -12.88 -6.91
CA LYS A 33 10.20 -14.00 -7.26
C LYS A 33 11.59 -13.82 -6.70
N LYS A 34 11.97 -12.62 -6.26
CA LYS A 34 13.26 -12.39 -5.61
C LYS A 34 13.28 -13.06 -4.25
N HIS A 35 14.41 -13.65 -3.86
CA HIS A 35 14.56 -14.15 -2.50
C HIS A 35 14.51 -12.97 -1.52
N TYR A 36 13.60 -13.01 -0.56
CA TYR A 36 13.50 -12.02 0.52
C TYR A 36 13.10 -12.68 1.83
N ILE A 37 13.53 -12.08 2.93
CA ILE A 37 13.18 -12.49 4.29
C ILE A 37 12.26 -11.43 4.88
N LYS A 38 11.20 -11.87 5.55
CA LYS A 38 10.27 -10.96 6.25
C LYS A 38 10.83 -10.67 7.64
N GLY A 39 11.13 -9.41 7.92
CA GLY A 39 11.50 -8.93 9.25
C GLY A 39 10.34 -8.20 9.90
N LEU A 40 10.11 -8.45 11.19
CA LEU A 40 9.23 -7.68 12.04
C LEU A 40 10.05 -7.12 13.21
N VAL A 41 9.90 -5.83 13.46
CA VAL A 41 10.67 -5.10 14.47
C VAL A 41 9.76 -4.10 15.18
N GLU A 42 10.09 -3.81 16.42
CA GLU A 42 9.41 -2.80 17.23
C GLU A 42 10.31 -1.58 17.37
N PHE A 43 9.73 -0.38 17.27
CA PHE A 43 10.44 0.88 17.44
C PHE A 43 9.74 1.73 18.48
N ASP A 44 10.50 2.35 19.38
CA ASP A 44 9.97 3.38 20.25
C ASP A 44 9.78 4.68 19.45
N VAL A 45 8.54 5.09 19.32
CA VAL A 45 8.13 6.29 18.56
C VAL A 45 7.61 7.40 19.49
N THR A 46 7.77 7.25 20.80
CA THR A 46 7.22 8.16 21.82
C THR A 46 7.64 9.60 21.57
N ASN A 47 8.94 9.83 21.38
CA ASN A 47 9.48 11.17 21.12
C ASN A 47 9.00 11.74 19.78
N GLY A 48 8.95 10.91 18.73
CA GLY A 48 8.41 11.32 17.43
C GLY A 48 6.96 11.78 17.51
N ARG A 49 6.12 11.00 18.20
CA ARG A 49 4.71 11.31 18.43
C ARG A 49 4.54 12.59 19.24
N LYS A 50 5.38 12.81 20.26
CA LYS A 50 5.39 14.05 21.04
C LYS A 50 5.71 15.27 20.16
N LEU A 51 6.77 15.19 19.35
CA LEU A 51 7.18 16.28 18.46
C LEU A 51 6.09 16.63 17.43
N LEU A 52 5.47 15.63 16.81
CA LEU A 52 4.37 15.83 15.86
C LEU A 52 3.18 16.54 16.51
N LYS A 53 2.84 16.16 17.74
CA LYS A 53 1.77 16.80 18.51
C LYS A 53 2.11 18.25 18.85
N GLU A 54 3.32 18.51 19.34
CA GLU A 54 3.79 19.86 19.65
C GLU A 54 3.83 20.74 18.40
N TYR A 55 4.28 20.21 17.26
CA TYR A 55 4.29 20.92 16.00
C TYR A 55 2.89 21.34 15.58
N LYS A 56 1.92 20.41 15.65
CA LYS A 56 0.52 20.70 15.35
C LYS A 56 -0.05 21.79 16.24
N VAL A 57 0.25 21.75 17.55
CA VAL A 57 -0.19 22.80 18.50
C VAL A 57 0.44 24.15 18.17
N LYS A 58 1.75 24.19 17.86
CA LYS A 58 2.49 25.44 17.62
C LYS A 58 2.21 26.06 16.25
N LYS A 59 1.88 25.26 15.23
CA LYS A 59 1.79 25.70 13.83
C LYS A 59 0.40 25.58 13.21
N GLY A 60 -0.55 24.94 13.90
CA GLY A 60 -1.91 24.71 13.40
C GLY A 60 -1.99 23.69 12.25
N VAL A 61 -0.86 23.12 11.82
CA VAL A 61 -0.77 22.16 10.70
C VAL A 61 -0.31 20.80 11.22
N SER A 62 -0.98 19.74 10.77
CA SER A 62 -0.58 18.37 11.09
C SER A 62 0.41 17.85 10.05
N LEU A 63 1.54 17.34 10.52
CA LEU A 63 2.42 16.49 9.72
C LEU A 63 1.94 15.03 9.84
N SER A 64 2.13 14.25 8.77
CA SER A 64 1.81 12.82 8.81
C SER A 64 2.88 12.07 9.61
N PHE A 65 2.48 10.97 10.25
CA PHE A 65 3.43 10.10 10.93
C PHE A 65 4.44 9.48 9.96
N THR A 66 3.99 9.10 8.76
CA THR A 66 4.88 8.59 7.69
C THR A 66 5.89 9.62 7.19
N GLY A 67 5.57 10.92 7.24
CA GLY A 67 6.55 11.96 6.91
C GLY A 67 7.60 12.19 8.01
N TRP A 68 7.41 11.62 9.19
CA TRP A 68 8.39 11.63 10.29
C TRP A 68 9.29 10.40 10.29
N ILE A 69 8.77 9.24 9.85
CA ILE A 69 9.56 8.01 9.62
C ILE A 69 10.58 8.29 8.51
#